data_AF-A0A143PMU9-F1
#
_entry.id   AF-A0A143PMU9-F1
#
_cell.length_a   1.000
_cell.length_b   1.000
_cell.length_c   1.000
_cell.angle_alpha   90.00
_cell.angle_beta   90.00
_cell.angle_gamma   90.00
#
_symmetry.space_group_name_H-M   'P 1'
#
loop_
_entity.id
_entity.type
_entity.pdbx_description
1 polymer ?
#
loop_
_entity_poly.entity_id
_entity_poly.type
_entity_poly.pdbx_seq_one_letter_code
_entity_poly.pdbx_strand_id
1 'polypeptide(L)'
;MRNPRFDRLAEYVGTVARLAQRPVGARHDARRGAGMRRMAVLSLVWLLSAGVNARGQSTWYLSEGAETDYFREAVVVANPTESTLTVTLTLLPQADAIFRQRAHTTTMKPRSRVTLDVRDIFGLNGSASIEVTAVDASGAPGPIVVDRTTVLPQATDPWTGQVPSMHSAGAVAATASRWYFAEGATGAFDTFVLAANPHPTETVVRATYLTSLGTTYTSMQVAPPHGRVTFWPRAEHTALAQAEFATEVESMTPGNGIAAERAQYWDNFGGAHAAAGVSQLSASWYFGQVETTAPNSPRPVAFDTFLLLYNPGNSDAAVTVHYISAAGQTVSRAHIVGSRRRVTVWVDREGAFVDTTPWNQFGMLVESSVPIVAERATYFGPPVAGAPSTPAFPWPDGHATAGLPSMSSVWAFAEGEEGVYLSLTEAIPTTVLEHTYFGVLNATPSTLAVRVDYLPERYPLISSIQCVGPRSQATINPQGLFFSNAYTGFIRFAAVLQSVTSPECPGAVAGLPFAVDRVTLRGYPPSAGHAGTGVALPPASGVPVPR
;
A
#
# COMPACT_ATOMS: atom_id res chain seq x y z
N MET A 1 -37.12 -35.56 -14.60
CA MET A 1 -37.08 -34.14 -15.01
C MET A 1 -35.62 -33.77 -15.25
N ARG A 2 -35.20 -33.66 -16.53
CA ARG A 2 -33.82 -33.32 -16.92
C ARG A 2 -33.70 -31.81 -17.12
N ASN A 3 -32.63 -31.21 -16.61
CA ASN A 3 -32.35 -29.79 -16.66
C ASN A 3 -31.61 -29.41 -17.97
N PRO A 4 -32.20 -28.58 -18.86
CA PRO A 4 -31.70 -28.32 -20.22
C PRO A 4 -30.47 -27.39 -20.31
N ARG A 5 -29.79 -27.09 -19.19
CA ARG A 5 -28.58 -26.25 -19.17
C ARG A 5 -27.26 -27.03 -19.22
N PHE A 6 -27.28 -28.36 -19.09
CA PHE A 6 -26.06 -29.18 -19.17
C PHE A 6 -25.74 -29.70 -20.59
N ASP A 7 -26.73 -29.82 -21.48
CA ASP A 7 -26.51 -30.39 -22.81
C ASP A 7 -25.82 -29.43 -23.80
N ARG A 8 -25.88 -28.10 -23.57
CA ARG A 8 -25.24 -27.10 -24.45
C ARG A 8 -23.75 -26.91 -24.20
N LEU A 9 -23.22 -27.35 -23.06
CA LEU A 9 -21.78 -27.25 -22.77
C LEU A 9 -20.99 -28.41 -23.41
N ALA A 10 -21.60 -29.59 -23.53
CA ALA A 10 -20.99 -30.76 -24.17
C ALA A 10 -20.88 -30.63 -25.70
N GLU A 11 -21.83 -29.95 -26.33
CA GLU A 11 -21.85 -29.73 -27.79
C GLU A 11 -20.80 -28.70 -28.26
N TYR A 12 -20.46 -27.73 -27.40
CA TYR A 12 -19.45 -26.71 -27.68
C TYR A 12 -18.02 -27.27 -27.56
N VAL A 13 -17.74 -28.09 -26.55
CA VAL A 13 -16.42 -28.74 -26.35
C VAL A 13 -16.15 -29.78 -27.45
N GLY A 14 -17.17 -30.52 -27.91
CA GLY A 14 -17.04 -31.52 -28.97
C GLY A 14 -16.79 -30.96 -30.38
N THR A 15 -17.03 -29.66 -30.59
CA THR A 15 -16.82 -29.00 -31.89
C THR A 15 -15.40 -28.43 -32.01
N VAL A 16 -14.85 -27.92 -30.91
CA VAL A 16 -13.46 -27.39 -30.85
C VAL A 16 -12.42 -28.52 -30.97
N ALA A 17 -12.68 -29.69 -30.39
CA ALA A 17 -11.77 -30.84 -30.49
C ALA A 17 -11.67 -31.42 -31.92
N ARG A 18 -12.72 -31.29 -32.74
CA ARG A 18 -12.74 -31.81 -34.13
C ARG A 18 -12.04 -30.90 -35.15
N LEU A 19 -11.82 -29.63 -34.81
CA LEU A 19 -11.08 -28.68 -35.65
C LEU A 19 -9.55 -28.77 -35.47
N ALA A 20 -9.07 -29.45 -34.41
CA ALA A 20 -7.65 -29.54 -34.07
C ALA A 20 -6.91 -30.78 -34.65
N GLN A 21 -7.59 -31.69 -35.36
CA GLN A 21 -7.01 -33.00 -35.77
C GLN A 21 -6.97 -33.28 -37.29
N ARG A 22 -6.82 -32.26 -38.15
CA ARG A 22 -6.63 -32.52 -39.60
C ARG A 22 -5.15 -32.49 -40.00
N PRO A 23 -4.62 -33.53 -40.67
CA PRO A 23 -3.22 -33.57 -41.11
C PRO A 23 -3.00 -32.72 -42.36
N VAL A 24 -1.82 -32.08 -42.42
CA VAL A 24 -1.35 -31.24 -43.53
C VAL A 24 -0.85 -32.14 -44.67
N GLY A 25 -1.45 -32.00 -45.86
CA GLY A 25 -1.02 -32.62 -47.11
C GLY A 25 -0.53 -31.57 -48.11
N ALA A 26 0.63 -31.82 -48.72
CA ALA A 26 1.37 -30.92 -49.60
C ALA A 26 0.83 -30.85 -51.05
N ARG A 27 0.86 -29.65 -51.66
CA ARG A 27 1.53 -29.32 -52.95
C ARG A 27 1.27 -27.86 -53.39
N HIS A 28 2.29 -27.29 -54.03
CA HIS A 28 2.40 -26.05 -54.85
C HIS A 28 1.08 -25.60 -55.55
N ASP A 29 0.70 -24.33 -55.66
CA ASP A 29 1.43 -23.20 -56.29
C ASP A 29 0.82 -21.79 -56.00
N ALA A 30 1.66 -20.75 -56.20
CA ALA A 30 1.35 -19.37 -56.63
C ALA A 30 0.54 -18.35 -55.75
N ARG A 31 1.32 -17.44 -55.12
CA ARG A 31 1.16 -15.96 -55.06
C ARG A 31 -0.25 -15.34 -54.91
N ARG A 32 -0.54 -14.83 -53.69
CA ARG A 32 -0.81 -13.41 -53.32
C ARG A 32 -1.64 -13.36 -52.03
N GLY A 33 -1.19 -12.59 -51.04
CA GLY A 33 -2.02 -12.15 -49.90
C GLY A 33 -1.72 -12.82 -48.54
N ALA A 34 -0.47 -12.78 -48.07
CA ALA A 34 -0.14 -13.10 -46.67
C ALA A 34 0.19 -11.81 -45.92
N GLY A 35 -0.81 -11.21 -45.28
CA GLY A 35 -0.63 -9.94 -44.57
C GLY A 35 -1.85 -9.47 -43.81
N MET A 36 -2.60 -10.37 -43.16
CA MET A 36 -3.65 -10.07 -42.16
C MET A 36 -4.36 -11.38 -41.85
N ARG A 37 -3.97 -12.06 -40.76
CA ARG A 37 -4.72 -13.15 -40.05
C ARG A 37 -3.77 -14.00 -39.20
N ARG A 38 -2.96 -13.36 -38.35
CA ARG A 38 -2.30 -14.00 -37.19
C ARG A 38 -2.28 -13.11 -35.92
N MET A 39 -3.05 -12.02 -35.91
CA MET A 39 -3.25 -11.13 -34.74
C MET A 39 -4.70 -11.14 -34.27
N ALA A 40 -5.21 -12.29 -33.81
CA ALA A 40 -6.56 -12.34 -33.23
C ALA A 40 -6.76 -13.40 -32.13
N VAL A 41 -5.72 -14.16 -31.74
CA VAL A 41 -5.85 -15.23 -30.73
C VAL A 41 -4.88 -15.04 -29.54
N LEU A 42 -4.07 -13.98 -29.51
CA LEU A 42 -3.17 -13.64 -28.39
C LEU A 42 -3.65 -12.47 -27.52
N SER A 43 -4.81 -11.89 -27.81
CA SER A 43 -5.34 -10.71 -27.11
C SER A 43 -6.45 -11.00 -26.10
N LEU A 44 -6.82 -12.28 -25.89
CA LEU A 44 -7.96 -12.66 -25.04
C LEU A 44 -7.57 -13.27 -23.68
N VAL A 45 -6.27 -13.40 -23.39
CA VAL A 45 -5.76 -13.91 -22.08
C VAL A 45 -5.10 -12.80 -21.24
N TRP A 46 -4.95 -11.59 -21.79
CA TRP A 46 -4.38 -10.42 -21.10
C TRP A 46 -5.43 -9.43 -20.52
N LEU A 47 -6.69 -9.86 -20.44
CA LEU A 47 -7.82 -9.06 -19.94
C LEU A 47 -8.40 -9.53 -18.60
N LEU A 48 -7.69 -10.42 -17.89
CA LEU A 48 -7.88 -10.62 -16.44
C LEU A 48 -6.85 -9.80 -15.66
N SER A 49 -6.61 -8.58 -16.15
CA SER A 49 -5.91 -7.51 -15.44
C SER A 49 -6.98 -6.57 -14.92
N ALA A 50 -7.41 -6.79 -13.69
CA ALA A 50 -8.14 -5.78 -12.95
C ALA A 50 -7.65 -5.88 -11.52
N GLY A 51 -7.13 -4.75 -11.00
CA GLY A 51 -6.86 -4.58 -9.59
C GLY A 51 -8.02 -5.12 -8.77
N VAL A 52 -7.72 -5.63 -7.59
CA VAL A 52 -8.72 -6.20 -6.69
C VAL A 52 -9.77 -5.12 -6.44
N ASN A 53 -10.89 -5.20 -7.15
CA ASN A 53 -11.97 -4.22 -7.07
C ASN A 53 -12.64 -4.39 -5.70
N ALA A 54 -12.79 -3.33 -4.91
CA ALA A 54 -13.45 -3.41 -3.60
C ALA A 54 -14.97 -3.63 -3.65
N ARG A 55 -15.56 -3.91 -4.84
CA ARG A 55 -16.94 -4.41 -4.92
C ARG A 55 -16.90 -5.88 -4.49
N GLY A 56 -17.19 -6.12 -3.21
CA GLY A 56 -17.22 -7.47 -2.64
C GLY A 56 -16.01 -7.83 -1.77
N GLN A 57 -15.14 -6.88 -1.41
CA GLN A 57 -14.10 -7.11 -0.41
C GLN A 57 -14.69 -6.92 0.99
N SER A 58 -15.30 -7.98 1.48
CA SER A 58 -15.75 -8.08 2.87
C SER A 58 -14.70 -8.64 3.78
N THR A 59 -13.64 -9.26 3.25
CA THR A 59 -12.63 -9.98 4.03
C THR A 59 -11.25 -9.38 3.76
N TRP A 60 -10.52 -9.13 4.84
CA TRP A 60 -9.22 -8.46 4.84
C TRP A 60 -8.27 -9.14 5.82
N TYR A 61 -6.97 -9.11 5.53
CA TYR A 61 -5.95 -9.74 6.36
C TYR A 61 -4.82 -8.75 6.67
N LEU A 62 -4.52 -8.61 7.96
CA LEU A 62 -3.36 -7.89 8.49
C LEU A 62 -2.34 -8.93 8.96
N SER A 63 -1.10 -8.88 8.48
CA SER A 63 -0.11 -9.93 8.77
C SER A 63 0.86 -9.54 9.88
N GLU A 64 1.16 -8.24 10.00
CA GLU A 64 1.77 -7.67 11.19
C GLU A 64 0.75 -7.51 12.31
N GLY A 65 1.22 -7.61 13.55
CA GLY A 65 0.47 -7.26 14.73
C GLY A 65 1.16 -7.75 16.00
N ALA A 66 1.26 -6.86 16.99
CA ALA A 66 1.91 -7.12 18.25
C ALA A 66 1.34 -6.23 19.36
N GLU A 67 1.05 -6.86 20.49
CA GLU A 67 0.63 -6.18 21.71
C GLU A 67 1.58 -6.57 22.84
N THR A 68 2.41 -5.64 23.27
CA THR A 68 3.41 -5.86 24.33
C THR A 68 3.63 -4.55 25.10
N ASP A 69 4.56 -4.53 26.05
CA ASP A 69 4.98 -3.26 26.65
C ASP A 69 5.62 -2.29 25.64
N TYR A 70 6.03 -2.77 24.46
CA TYR A 70 6.65 -2.00 23.38
C TYR A 70 5.69 -1.64 22.23
N PHE A 71 4.58 -2.36 22.07
CA PHE A 71 3.70 -2.23 20.91
C PHE A 71 2.24 -2.09 21.36
N ARG A 72 1.56 -1.13 20.75
CA ARG A 72 0.11 -0.92 20.86
C ARG A 72 -0.48 -0.89 19.47
N GLU A 73 -1.40 -1.79 19.22
CA GLU A 73 -2.00 -1.99 17.91
C GLU A 73 -3.46 -1.56 17.93
N ALA A 74 -3.86 -0.86 16.87
CA ALA A 74 -5.25 -0.60 16.59
C ALA A 74 -5.59 -1.01 15.15
N VAL A 75 -6.70 -1.73 15.02
CA VAL A 75 -7.32 -1.99 13.72
C VAL A 75 -8.24 -0.83 13.37
N VAL A 76 -8.07 -0.29 12.18
CA VAL A 76 -8.83 0.85 11.68
C VAL A 76 -9.70 0.36 10.53
N VAL A 77 -11.02 0.49 10.70
CA VAL A 77 -11.99 0.03 9.68
C VAL A 77 -12.83 1.20 9.21
N ALA A 78 -12.98 1.33 7.89
CA ALA A 78 -13.93 2.24 7.26
C ALA A 78 -15.06 1.47 6.57
N ASN A 79 -16.28 1.96 6.78
CA ASN A 79 -17.47 1.56 6.04
C ASN A 79 -17.79 2.66 5.02
N PRO A 80 -17.37 2.51 3.75
CA PRO A 80 -17.66 3.49 2.71
C PRO A 80 -19.11 3.40 2.18
N THR A 81 -19.93 2.50 2.71
CA THR A 81 -21.26 2.19 2.15
C THR A 81 -22.40 2.94 2.86
N GLU A 82 -23.57 2.92 2.25
CA GLU A 82 -24.82 3.45 2.86
C GLU A 82 -25.48 2.46 3.84
N SER A 83 -24.93 1.27 3.99
CA SER A 83 -25.52 0.22 4.83
C SER A 83 -24.84 0.17 6.18
N THR A 84 -25.60 -0.20 7.21
CA THR A 84 -25.02 -0.61 8.48
C THR A 84 -24.34 -1.96 8.28
N LEU A 85 -23.11 -2.10 8.76
CA LEU A 85 -22.34 -3.34 8.65
C LEU A 85 -22.04 -3.92 10.03
N THR A 86 -22.06 -5.24 10.12
CA THR A 86 -21.50 -6.01 11.23
C THR A 86 -20.09 -6.43 10.83
N VAL A 87 -19.09 -5.96 11.55
CA VAL A 87 -17.66 -6.22 11.31
C VAL A 87 -17.15 -7.18 12.38
N THR A 88 -16.45 -8.23 11.97
CA THR A 88 -15.84 -9.23 12.87
C THR A 88 -14.33 -9.26 12.65
N LEU A 89 -13.58 -9.06 13.74
CA LEU A 89 -12.13 -9.23 13.80
C LEU A 89 -11.85 -10.61 14.40
N THR A 90 -11.01 -11.40 13.75
CA THR A 90 -10.58 -12.73 14.19
C THR A 90 -9.06 -12.77 14.28
N LEU A 91 -8.54 -13.04 15.49
CA LEU A 91 -7.12 -13.23 15.70
C LEU A 91 -6.61 -14.50 15.02
N LEU A 92 -5.47 -14.36 14.36
CA LEU A 92 -4.60 -15.40 13.84
C LEU A 92 -3.29 -15.34 14.67
N PRO A 93 -3.32 -15.84 15.93
CA PRO A 93 -2.25 -15.63 16.89
C PRO A 93 -0.98 -16.40 16.55
N GLN A 94 0.15 -15.87 17.02
CA GLN A 94 1.36 -16.67 17.19
C GLN A 94 1.15 -17.67 18.32
N ALA A 95 1.87 -18.79 18.30
CA ALA A 95 1.66 -19.90 19.24
C ALA A 95 1.84 -19.51 20.72
N ASP A 96 2.64 -18.49 21.01
CA ASP A 96 2.95 -17.96 22.34
C ASP A 96 2.06 -16.79 22.78
N ALA A 97 1.12 -16.33 21.93
CA ALA A 97 0.26 -15.20 22.25
C ALA A 97 -0.82 -15.56 23.27
N ILE A 98 -1.00 -14.69 24.27
CA ILE A 98 -2.03 -14.79 25.30
C ILE A 98 -3.17 -13.84 24.95
N PHE A 99 -4.41 -14.32 24.96
CA PHE A 99 -5.60 -13.50 24.67
C PHE A 99 -6.83 -14.06 25.39
N ARG A 100 -7.87 -13.22 25.56
CA ARG A 100 -9.12 -13.55 26.25
C ARG A 100 -10.16 -14.19 25.34
N GLN A 101 -10.18 -13.77 24.07
CA GLN A 101 -11.10 -14.26 23.05
C GLN A 101 -10.44 -14.21 21.67
N ARG A 102 -10.84 -15.09 20.75
CA ARG A 102 -10.28 -15.15 19.40
C ARG A 102 -10.97 -14.20 18.43
N ALA A 103 -12.25 -13.89 18.66
CA ALA A 103 -13.03 -13.06 17.75
C ALA A 103 -13.79 -11.96 18.51
N HIS A 104 -13.99 -10.83 17.85
CA HIS A 104 -14.79 -9.71 18.33
C HIS A 104 -15.64 -9.15 17.20
N THR A 105 -16.88 -8.81 17.50
CA THR A 105 -17.83 -8.26 16.52
C THR A 105 -18.32 -6.89 16.99
N THR A 106 -18.38 -5.94 16.05
CA THR A 106 -18.92 -4.60 16.26
C THR A 106 -19.82 -4.17 15.11
N THR A 107 -20.72 -3.22 15.37
CA THR A 107 -21.62 -2.66 14.36
C THR A 107 -21.10 -1.30 13.93
N MET A 108 -20.97 -1.10 12.63
CA MET A 108 -20.56 0.16 12.01
C MET A 108 -21.73 0.84 11.31
N LYS A 109 -21.86 2.16 11.55
CA LYS A 109 -22.84 3.00 10.86
C LYS A 109 -22.48 3.13 9.37
N PRO A 110 -23.45 3.47 8.50
CA PRO A 110 -23.17 3.92 7.14
C PRO A 110 -22.14 5.07 7.12
N ARG A 111 -21.30 5.11 6.07
CA ARG A 111 -20.34 6.20 5.82
C ARG A 111 -19.58 6.62 7.09
N SER A 112 -18.97 5.66 7.76
CA SER A 112 -18.29 5.88 9.04
C SER A 112 -16.99 5.11 9.13
N ARG A 113 -16.19 5.40 10.16
CA ARG A 113 -15.03 4.61 10.52
C ARG A 113 -14.98 4.33 12.01
N VAL A 114 -14.15 3.37 12.40
CA VAL A 114 -13.86 3.03 13.80
C VAL A 114 -12.36 2.71 13.99
N THR A 115 -11.79 3.14 15.12
CA THR A 115 -10.53 2.60 15.68
C THR A 115 -10.86 1.54 16.73
N LEU A 116 -10.26 0.37 16.61
CA LEU A 116 -10.45 -0.77 17.49
C LEU A 116 -9.11 -1.15 18.13
N ASP A 117 -8.90 -0.79 19.41
CA ASP A 117 -7.69 -1.13 20.16
C ASP A 117 -7.65 -2.65 20.44
N VAL A 118 -6.57 -3.31 19.98
CA VAL A 118 -6.44 -4.76 20.00
C VAL A 118 -6.31 -5.28 21.44
N ARG A 119 -5.60 -4.56 22.30
CA ARG A 119 -5.47 -4.90 23.72
C ARG A 119 -6.79 -4.81 24.47
N ASP A 120 -7.55 -3.75 24.26
CA ASP A 120 -8.83 -3.55 24.95
C ASP A 120 -9.84 -4.63 24.56
N ILE A 121 -9.87 -4.99 23.28
CA ILE A 121 -10.83 -5.96 22.73
C ILE A 121 -10.44 -7.40 23.07
N PHE A 122 -9.18 -7.76 22.87
CA PHE A 122 -8.74 -9.16 22.97
C PHE A 122 -7.97 -9.47 24.25
N GLY A 123 -7.51 -8.46 24.99
CA GLY A 123 -6.53 -8.66 26.06
C GLY A 123 -5.24 -9.30 25.55
N LEU A 124 -4.85 -9.01 24.31
CA LEU A 124 -3.70 -9.62 23.65
C LEU A 124 -2.39 -9.23 24.37
N ASN A 125 -1.54 -10.22 24.59
CA ASN A 125 -0.14 -10.07 24.95
C ASN A 125 0.68 -11.05 24.09
N GLY A 126 1.53 -10.52 23.20
CA GLY A 126 2.24 -11.26 22.16
C GLY A 126 1.83 -10.80 20.76
N SER A 127 2.15 -11.61 19.75
CA SER A 127 1.91 -11.27 18.34
C SER A 127 0.70 -11.98 17.76
N ALA A 128 -0.11 -11.26 16.99
CA ALA A 128 -1.24 -11.83 16.26
C ALA A 128 -1.44 -11.09 14.93
N SER A 129 -1.76 -11.86 13.90
CA SER A 129 -2.31 -11.35 12.65
C SER A 129 -3.82 -11.26 12.83
N ILE A 130 -4.52 -10.50 11.98
CA ILE A 130 -5.97 -10.30 12.14
C ILE A 130 -6.66 -10.49 10.80
N GLU A 131 -7.67 -11.35 10.78
CA GLU A 131 -8.67 -11.40 9.71
C GLU A 131 -9.85 -10.50 10.08
N VAL A 132 -10.27 -9.63 9.17
CA VAL A 132 -11.41 -8.74 9.35
C VAL A 132 -12.47 -9.07 8.30
N THR A 133 -13.68 -9.40 8.74
CA THR A 133 -14.82 -9.70 7.87
C THR A 133 -15.97 -8.72 8.10
N ALA A 134 -16.80 -8.45 7.09
CA ALA A 134 -17.98 -7.60 7.22
C ALA A 134 -19.20 -8.12 6.46
N VAL A 135 -20.37 -8.03 7.08
CA VAL A 135 -21.67 -8.36 6.47
C VAL A 135 -22.70 -7.27 6.73
N ASP A 136 -23.68 -7.12 5.83
CA ASP A 136 -24.85 -6.27 6.06
C ASP A 136 -25.91 -6.98 6.93
N ALA A 137 -27.03 -6.30 7.18
CA ALA A 137 -28.13 -6.84 7.98
C ALA A 137 -28.80 -8.09 7.37
N SER A 138 -28.60 -8.37 6.09
CA SER A 138 -29.07 -9.59 5.42
C SER A 138 -28.07 -10.75 5.51
N GLY A 139 -26.86 -10.50 6.03
CA GLY A 139 -25.75 -11.45 6.05
C GLY A 139 -24.94 -11.45 4.75
N ALA A 140 -25.19 -10.54 3.82
CA ALA A 140 -24.44 -10.44 2.58
C ALA A 140 -23.09 -9.72 2.82
N PRO A 141 -22.01 -10.09 2.09
CA PRO A 141 -20.72 -9.40 2.15
C PRO A 141 -20.82 -7.88 2.03
N GLY A 142 -20.36 -7.17 3.06
CA GLY A 142 -20.33 -5.71 3.11
C GLY A 142 -18.95 -5.16 2.78
N PRO A 143 -18.80 -4.27 1.78
CA PRO A 143 -17.52 -3.62 1.50
C PRO A 143 -17.02 -2.81 2.70
N ILE A 144 -15.77 -3.06 3.10
CA ILE A 144 -15.02 -2.29 4.09
C ILE A 144 -13.62 -2.00 3.55
N VAL A 145 -12.93 -1.05 4.17
CA VAL A 145 -11.49 -0.81 4.01
C VAL A 145 -10.85 -0.95 5.37
N VAL A 146 -9.67 -1.57 5.43
CA VAL A 146 -9.01 -1.92 6.70
C VAL A 146 -7.54 -1.52 6.63
N ASP A 147 -7.11 -0.77 7.62
CA ASP A 147 -5.70 -0.48 7.95
C ASP A 147 -5.41 -0.94 9.38
N ARG A 148 -4.13 -1.03 9.71
CA ARG A 148 -3.64 -1.16 11.09
C ARG A 148 -2.68 -0.02 11.37
N THR A 149 -2.73 0.52 12.58
CA THR A 149 -1.67 1.38 13.13
C THR A 149 -1.04 0.69 14.33
N THR A 150 0.28 0.59 14.35
CA THR A 150 1.05 0.17 15.52
C THR A 150 1.83 1.37 16.02
N VAL A 151 1.57 1.75 17.27
CA VAL A 151 2.30 2.77 18.00
C VAL A 151 3.30 2.07 18.91
N LEU A 152 4.51 2.65 19.02
CA LEU A 152 5.59 2.14 19.86
C LEU A 152 5.74 3.04 21.09
N PRO A 153 4.98 2.80 22.19
CA PRO A 153 4.80 3.78 23.26
C PRO A 153 6.06 4.05 24.09
N GLN A 154 7.07 3.19 23.98
CA GLN A 154 8.36 3.37 24.67
C GLN A 154 9.30 4.36 23.94
N ALA A 155 9.00 4.74 22.70
CA ALA A 155 9.46 6.02 22.18
C ALA A 155 8.57 7.07 22.85
N THR A 156 9.05 7.69 23.93
CA THR A 156 8.22 8.55 24.79
C THR A 156 7.54 9.68 24.02
N ASP A 157 6.23 9.92 24.24
CA ASP A 157 5.76 11.27 24.58
C ASP A 157 4.61 11.20 25.58
N PRO A 158 4.72 11.87 26.71
CA PRO A 158 3.52 12.58 27.17
C PRO A 158 3.75 14.10 27.26
N TRP A 159 4.92 14.46 27.72
CA TRP A 159 5.31 15.77 28.26
C TRP A 159 6.85 15.83 28.30
N THR A 160 7.57 15.05 27.45
CA THR A 160 9.04 14.88 27.50
C THR A 160 9.78 14.81 26.16
N GLY A 161 9.13 14.94 25.00
CA GLY A 161 9.87 15.34 23.78
C GLY A 161 10.66 14.25 23.02
N GLN A 162 10.06 13.09 22.80
CA GLN A 162 10.04 12.48 21.46
C GLN A 162 8.57 12.20 21.11
N VAL A 163 8.24 11.70 19.93
CA VAL A 163 6.89 11.19 19.63
C VAL A 163 7.03 9.67 19.52
N PRO A 164 6.10 8.86 20.04
CA PRO A 164 6.11 7.44 19.79
C PRO A 164 6.22 7.18 18.29
N SER A 165 7.30 6.50 17.88
CA SER A 165 7.38 5.98 16.51
C SER A 165 6.14 5.15 16.24
N MET A 166 5.73 5.14 14.98
CA MET A 166 4.57 4.41 14.56
C MET A 166 4.77 3.89 13.15
N HIS A 167 4.08 2.81 12.84
CA HIS A 167 3.91 2.40 11.46
C HIS A 167 2.47 1.97 11.23
N SER A 168 2.05 2.02 9.98
CA SER A 168 0.80 1.45 9.54
C SER A 168 1.02 0.61 8.29
N ALA A 169 0.08 -0.28 8.04
CA ALA A 169 -0.05 -0.96 6.77
C ALA A 169 -1.53 -1.16 6.47
N GLY A 170 -1.87 -1.08 5.18
CA GLY A 170 -3.17 -1.51 4.69
C GLY A 170 -3.28 -3.02 4.73
N ALA A 171 -4.47 -3.51 5.10
CA ALA A 171 -4.76 -4.93 5.00
C ALA A 171 -4.79 -5.37 3.53
N VAL A 172 -4.60 -6.66 3.28
CA VAL A 172 -4.77 -7.25 1.95
C VAL A 172 -6.13 -7.93 1.84
N ALA A 173 -6.81 -7.75 0.71
CA ALA A 173 -8.18 -8.25 0.53
C ALA A 173 -8.29 -9.74 0.14
N ALA A 174 -7.15 -10.39 -0.12
CA ALA A 174 -7.11 -11.79 -0.51
C ALA A 174 -5.78 -12.41 -0.07
N THR A 175 -5.83 -13.71 0.22
CA THR A 175 -4.62 -14.50 0.35
C THR A 175 -4.05 -14.89 -1.00
N ALA A 176 -2.76 -15.17 -1.05
CA ALA A 176 -2.05 -15.66 -2.23
C ALA A 176 -1.04 -16.74 -1.85
N SER A 177 -0.67 -17.58 -2.82
CA SER A 177 0.40 -18.56 -2.64
C SER A 177 1.79 -17.93 -2.67
N ARG A 178 1.90 -16.67 -3.11
CA ARG A 178 3.17 -15.95 -3.23
C ARG A 178 2.98 -14.45 -3.05
N TRP A 179 3.92 -13.85 -2.33
CA TRP A 179 4.03 -12.41 -2.07
C TRP A 179 5.46 -11.94 -2.31
N TYR A 180 5.61 -10.66 -2.64
CA TYR A 180 6.88 -10.05 -2.96
C TYR A 180 7.07 -8.74 -2.22
N PHE A 181 8.32 -8.48 -1.83
CA PHE A 181 8.82 -7.24 -1.25
C PHE A 181 10.12 -6.86 -1.96
N ALA A 182 10.22 -5.64 -2.48
CA ALA A 182 11.45 -5.05 -3.01
C ALA A 182 12.32 -4.41 -1.90
N GLU A 183 11.69 -4.02 -0.79
CA GLU A 183 12.30 -3.46 0.42
C GLU A 183 12.64 -4.53 1.45
N GLY A 184 13.75 -4.29 2.14
CA GLY A 184 14.37 -5.23 3.05
C GLY A 184 15.82 -4.86 3.28
N ALA A 185 16.15 -4.52 4.52
CA ALA A 185 17.51 -4.23 4.92
C ALA A 185 17.78 -4.66 6.36
N THR A 186 19.03 -4.99 6.62
CA THR A 186 19.57 -5.31 7.93
C THR A 186 20.88 -4.55 8.11
N GLY A 187 21.31 -4.39 9.36
CA GLY A 187 22.42 -3.52 9.73
C GLY A 187 21.89 -2.42 10.63
N ALA A 188 21.54 -1.28 10.03
CA ALA A 188 20.79 -0.22 10.71
C ALA A 188 19.38 -0.67 11.11
N PHE A 189 18.79 -1.60 10.34
CA PHE A 189 17.44 -2.08 10.52
C PHE A 189 17.40 -3.50 11.10
N ASP A 190 16.29 -3.82 11.75
CA ASP A 190 15.77 -5.15 11.95
C ASP A 190 14.53 -5.32 11.09
N THR A 191 14.65 -6.14 10.03
CA THR A 191 13.54 -6.53 9.18
C THR A 191 12.85 -7.76 9.76
N PHE A 192 11.52 -7.73 9.79
CA PHE A 192 10.65 -8.87 10.08
C PHE A 192 9.73 -9.10 8.89
N VAL A 193 9.56 -10.37 8.52
CA VAL A 193 8.65 -10.78 7.45
C VAL A 193 7.56 -11.64 8.06
N LEU A 194 6.32 -11.21 7.93
CA LEU A 194 5.19 -11.73 8.68
C LEU A 194 4.23 -12.43 7.71
N ALA A 195 3.78 -13.63 8.04
CA ALA A 195 2.84 -14.37 7.21
C ALA A 195 1.67 -14.92 8.04
N ALA A 196 0.45 -14.56 7.63
CA ALA A 196 -0.79 -15.00 8.26
C ALA A 196 -1.38 -16.21 7.53
N ASN A 197 -1.75 -17.23 8.30
CA ASN A 197 -2.45 -18.42 7.84
C ASN A 197 -3.90 -18.39 8.34
N PRO A 198 -4.87 -17.97 7.50
CA PRO A 198 -6.28 -17.97 7.90
C PRO A 198 -6.93 -19.35 7.80
N HIS A 199 -6.22 -20.39 7.33
CA HIS A 199 -6.81 -21.70 7.08
C HIS A 199 -6.89 -22.56 8.35
N PRO A 200 -7.85 -23.51 8.43
CA PRO A 200 -7.99 -24.45 9.55
C PRO A 200 -6.95 -25.59 9.53
N THR A 201 -5.93 -25.49 8.68
CA THR A 201 -4.84 -26.47 8.56
C THR A 201 -3.50 -25.75 8.60
N GLU A 202 -2.43 -26.47 8.96
CA GLU A 202 -1.08 -25.92 8.95
C GLU A 202 -0.65 -25.51 7.54
N THR A 203 0.09 -24.41 7.46
CA THR A 203 0.64 -23.89 6.21
C THR A 203 2.15 -23.77 6.30
N VAL A 204 2.87 -24.50 5.46
CA VAL A 204 4.32 -24.38 5.36
C VAL A 204 4.63 -23.12 4.56
N VAL A 205 5.35 -22.18 5.16
CA VAL A 205 5.70 -20.90 4.55
C VAL A 205 7.21 -20.87 4.29
N ARG A 206 7.61 -20.48 3.08
CA ARG A 206 8.99 -20.26 2.68
C ARG A 206 9.24 -18.78 2.47
N ALA A 207 10.24 -18.21 3.16
CA ALA A 207 10.77 -16.89 2.87
C ALA A 207 12.11 -17.02 2.13
N THR A 208 12.24 -16.33 1.01
CA THR A 208 13.44 -16.33 0.16
C THR A 208 13.98 -14.91 0.06
N TYR A 209 15.18 -14.66 0.59
CA TYR A 209 15.85 -13.36 0.62
C TYR A 209 16.87 -13.27 -0.51
N LEU A 210 16.68 -12.35 -1.43
CA LEU A 210 17.57 -12.10 -2.56
C LEU A 210 18.37 -10.83 -2.31
N THR A 211 19.67 -10.94 -2.07
CA THR A 211 20.53 -9.78 -1.84
C THR A 211 20.80 -8.99 -3.12
N SER A 212 21.24 -7.74 -2.99
CA SER A 212 21.71 -6.93 -4.12
C SER A 212 22.84 -7.60 -4.93
N LEU A 213 23.66 -8.43 -4.27
CA LEU A 213 24.71 -9.23 -4.89
C LEU A 213 24.20 -10.46 -5.65
N GLY A 214 22.90 -10.74 -5.61
CA GLY A 214 22.23 -11.85 -6.29
C GLY A 214 22.30 -13.18 -5.55
N THR A 215 22.88 -13.19 -4.34
CA THR A 215 22.89 -14.36 -3.47
C THR A 215 21.50 -14.54 -2.87
N THR A 216 21.06 -15.78 -2.73
CA THR A 216 19.75 -16.12 -2.16
C THR A 216 19.91 -16.90 -0.87
N TYR A 217 19.12 -16.58 0.14
CA TYR A 217 18.97 -17.32 1.39
C TYR A 217 17.51 -17.71 1.58
N THR A 218 17.25 -18.83 2.24
CA THR A 218 15.88 -19.35 2.40
C THR A 218 15.64 -19.82 3.82
N SER A 219 14.48 -19.45 4.35
CA SER A 219 13.95 -19.95 5.61
C SER A 219 12.60 -20.62 5.38
N MET A 220 12.28 -21.64 6.18
CA MET A 220 10.96 -22.26 6.21
C MET A 220 10.43 -22.28 7.63
N GLN A 221 9.15 -21.96 7.79
CA GLN A 221 8.43 -22.08 9.06
C GLN A 221 7.04 -22.68 8.80
N VAL A 222 6.41 -23.23 9.83
CA VAL A 222 5.06 -23.79 9.75
C VAL A 222 4.11 -22.89 10.53
N ALA A 223 3.18 -22.25 9.83
CA ALA A 223 2.12 -21.49 10.46
C ALA A 223 1.01 -22.44 10.93
N PRO A 224 0.63 -22.42 12.22
CA PRO A 224 -0.43 -23.29 12.73
C PRO A 224 -1.79 -22.93 12.10
N PRO A 225 -2.81 -23.80 12.24
CA PRO A 225 -4.18 -23.49 11.85
C PRO A 225 -4.66 -22.18 12.46
N HIS A 226 -5.22 -21.28 11.66
CA HIS A 226 -5.69 -19.96 12.07
C HIS A 226 -4.63 -19.23 12.93
N GLY A 227 -3.43 -19.12 12.41
CA GLY A 227 -2.27 -18.58 13.12
C GLY A 227 -1.32 -17.85 12.18
N ARG A 228 -0.07 -17.67 12.62
CA ARG A 228 0.92 -16.89 11.88
C ARG A 228 2.35 -17.35 12.15
N VAL A 229 3.27 -16.85 11.34
CA VAL A 229 4.73 -16.94 11.56
C VAL A 229 5.40 -15.59 11.34
N THR A 230 6.52 -15.38 12.02
CA THR A 230 7.43 -14.24 11.81
C THR A 230 8.81 -14.78 11.49
N PHE A 231 9.36 -14.35 10.36
CA PHE A 231 10.75 -14.57 10.00
C PHE A 231 11.60 -13.37 10.42
N TRP A 232 12.79 -13.64 10.94
CA TRP A 232 13.77 -12.62 11.33
C TRP A 232 15.10 -12.89 10.61
N PRO A 233 15.30 -12.33 9.40
CA PRO A 233 16.36 -12.74 8.49
C PRO A 233 17.77 -12.65 9.09
N ARG A 234 18.04 -11.60 9.89
CA ARG A 234 19.31 -11.41 10.61
C ARG A 234 19.62 -12.57 11.55
N ALA A 235 18.63 -13.02 12.31
CA ALA A 235 18.80 -14.09 13.29
C ALA A 235 18.84 -15.47 12.63
N GLU A 236 18.12 -15.63 11.53
CA GLU A 236 18.07 -16.88 10.75
C GLU A 236 19.33 -17.11 9.92
N HIS A 237 19.92 -16.04 9.37
CA HIS A 237 21.09 -16.08 8.50
C HIS A 237 22.10 -15.00 8.87
N THR A 238 23.27 -15.40 9.40
CA THR A 238 24.34 -14.45 9.78
C THR A 238 24.84 -13.59 8.61
N ALA A 239 24.78 -14.12 7.38
CA ALA A 239 25.12 -13.38 6.17
C ALA A 239 24.12 -12.26 5.83
N LEU A 240 22.92 -12.28 6.43
CA LEU A 240 21.91 -11.24 6.36
C LEU A 240 21.92 -10.36 7.62
N ALA A 241 23.02 -10.29 8.37
CA ALA A 241 23.10 -9.38 9.51
C ALA A 241 23.34 -7.91 9.09
N GLN A 242 23.90 -7.69 7.90
CA GLN A 242 24.17 -6.37 7.30
C GLN A 242 24.02 -6.45 5.78
N ALA A 243 22.79 -6.66 5.31
CA ALA A 243 22.49 -6.83 3.90
C ALA A 243 21.19 -6.13 3.51
N GLU A 244 21.14 -5.65 2.27
CA GLU A 244 19.91 -5.26 1.59
C GLU A 244 19.41 -6.42 0.73
N PHE A 245 18.11 -6.68 0.75
CA PHE A 245 17.50 -7.79 0.05
C PHE A 245 16.04 -7.52 -0.33
N ALA A 246 15.60 -8.18 -1.39
CA ALA A 246 14.20 -8.37 -1.71
C ALA A 246 13.73 -9.69 -1.09
N THR A 247 12.44 -9.84 -0.85
CA THR A 247 11.88 -11.06 -0.25
C THR A 247 10.75 -11.63 -1.10
N GLU A 248 10.81 -12.92 -1.42
CA GLU A 248 9.65 -13.71 -1.84
C GLU A 248 9.12 -14.52 -0.66
N VAL A 249 7.82 -14.46 -0.38
CA VAL A 249 7.16 -15.27 0.65
C VAL A 249 6.15 -16.18 -0.02
N GLU A 250 6.31 -17.48 0.14
CA GLU A 250 5.52 -18.50 -0.55
C GLU A 250 4.82 -19.45 0.42
N SER A 251 3.56 -19.74 0.14
CA SER A 251 2.91 -20.92 0.71
C SER A 251 3.30 -22.15 -0.08
N MET A 252 3.87 -23.12 0.62
CA MET A 252 4.27 -24.42 0.09
C MET A 252 3.16 -25.47 0.28
N THR A 253 2.07 -25.13 0.97
CA THR A 253 0.92 -26.01 1.17
C THR A 253 -0.13 -25.76 0.07
N PRO A 254 -0.41 -26.73 -0.82
CA PRO A 254 -1.37 -26.54 -1.91
C PRO A 254 -2.77 -26.16 -1.40
N GLY A 255 -3.34 -25.10 -1.97
CA GLY A 255 -4.68 -24.61 -1.59
C GLY A 255 -4.70 -23.63 -0.42
N ASN A 256 -3.64 -23.57 0.39
CA ASN A 256 -3.57 -22.65 1.53
C ASN A 256 -2.84 -21.36 1.14
N GLY A 257 -3.56 -20.35 0.65
CA GLY A 257 -2.99 -19.01 0.49
C GLY A 257 -2.67 -18.37 1.85
N ILE A 258 -1.64 -17.52 1.90
CA ILE A 258 -1.28 -16.70 3.06
C ILE A 258 -1.52 -15.21 2.75
N ALA A 259 -1.55 -14.38 3.77
CA ALA A 259 -1.28 -12.94 3.64
C ALA A 259 0.14 -12.66 4.14
N ALA A 260 0.82 -11.64 3.59
CA ALA A 260 2.16 -11.30 4.01
C ALA A 260 2.38 -9.79 4.14
N GLU A 261 3.22 -9.41 5.10
CA GLU A 261 3.61 -8.04 5.39
C GLU A 261 5.09 -8.00 5.82
N ARG A 262 5.73 -6.85 5.64
CA ARG A 262 7.07 -6.57 6.15
C ARG A 262 6.97 -5.46 7.18
N ALA A 263 7.69 -5.61 8.28
CA ALA A 263 7.95 -4.54 9.23
C ALA A 263 9.47 -4.34 9.36
N GLN A 264 9.91 -3.10 9.49
CA GLN A 264 11.28 -2.73 9.78
C GLN A 264 11.31 -1.80 10.98
N TYR A 265 12.23 -2.07 11.89
CA TYR A 265 12.48 -1.26 13.08
C TYR A 265 13.97 -0.92 13.15
N TRP A 266 14.32 0.19 13.77
CA TRP A 266 15.71 0.56 13.99
C TRP A 266 15.84 1.42 15.25
N ASP A 267 17.08 1.72 15.62
CA ASP A 267 17.41 2.56 16.77
C ASP A 267 16.65 2.15 18.05
N ASN A 268 16.66 0.84 18.35
CA ASN A 268 15.91 0.26 19.47
C ASN A 268 14.42 0.64 19.45
N PHE A 269 13.77 0.43 18.31
CA PHE A 269 12.36 0.80 18.08
C PHE A 269 12.11 2.32 18.09
N GLY A 270 13.17 3.12 17.91
CA GLY A 270 13.10 4.57 17.77
C GLY A 270 12.51 5.03 16.43
N GLY A 271 12.60 4.20 15.40
CA GLY A 271 11.90 4.39 14.12
C GLY A 271 11.37 3.09 13.55
N ALA A 272 10.32 3.17 12.73
CA ALA A 272 9.65 2.00 12.19
C ALA A 272 8.95 2.28 10.85
N HIS A 273 8.86 1.27 9.98
CA HIS A 273 7.87 1.28 8.90
C HIS A 273 7.41 -0.11 8.56
N ALA A 274 6.24 -0.20 7.95
CA ALA A 274 5.70 -1.46 7.44
C ALA A 274 5.09 -1.26 6.06
N ALA A 275 4.96 -2.36 5.32
CA ALA A 275 4.22 -2.40 4.08
C ALA A 275 3.64 -3.81 3.86
N ALA A 276 2.40 -3.87 3.38
CA ALA A 276 1.83 -5.10 2.86
C ALA A 276 2.60 -5.56 1.61
N GLY A 277 2.75 -6.87 1.45
CA GLY A 277 3.35 -7.41 0.24
C GLY A 277 2.44 -7.22 -0.97
N VAL A 278 3.00 -7.38 -2.16
CA VAL A 278 2.21 -7.52 -3.39
C VAL A 278 2.21 -8.97 -3.86
N SER A 279 1.06 -9.46 -4.31
CA SER A 279 0.91 -10.83 -4.82
C SER A 279 1.05 -10.94 -6.35
N GLN A 280 1.17 -9.79 -7.03
CA GLN A 280 1.30 -9.70 -8.47
C GLN A 280 2.43 -8.75 -8.86
N LEU A 281 3.13 -9.11 -9.94
CA LEU A 281 4.13 -8.28 -10.59
C LEU A 281 3.45 -7.37 -11.60
N SER A 282 4.02 -6.20 -11.85
CA SER A 282 3.51 -5.26 -12.85
C SER A 282 4.62 -4.66 -13.69
N ALA A 283 4.30 -4.34 -14.94
CA ALA A 283 5.15 -3.54 -15.82
C ALA A 283 4.98 -2.03 -15.57
N SER A 284 3.96 -1.63 -14.80
CA SER A 284 3.69 -0.24 -14.45
C SER A 284 3.39 -0.11 -12.97
N TRP A 285 4.05 0.83 -12.30
CA TRP A 285 3.82 1.17 -10.90
C TRP A 285 3.65 2.68 -10.73
N TYR A 286 2.66 3.09 -9.97
CA TYR A 286 2.31 4.49 -9.75
C TYR A 286 2.46 4.86 -8.28
N PHE A 287 3.07 6.00 -8.01
CA PHE A 287 3.14 6.61 -6.68
C PHE A 287 2.57 8.02 -6.78
N GLY A 288 1.47 8.25 -6.05
CA GLY A 288 0.82 9.55 -5.95
C GLY A 288 1.58 10.53 -5.07
N GLN A 289 2.37 10.00 -4.12
CA GLN A 289 3.18 10.80 -3.20
C GLN A 289 4.63 10.34 -3.17
N VAL A 290 5.52 11.29 -3.41
CA VAL A 290 6.97 11.16 -3.23
C VAL A 290 7.46 12.44 -2.60
N GLU A 291 8.31 12.34 -1.59
CA GLU A 291 8.78 13.50 -0.82
C GLU A 291 10.30 13.47 -0.66
N THR A 292 10.95 14.54 -1.09
CA THR A 292 12.39 14.79 -0.93
C THR A 292 12.59 16.21 -0.39
N THR A 293 13.81 16.56 0.00
CA THR A 293 14.10 17.92 0.48
C THR A 293 14.98 18.67 -0.50
N ALA A 294 14.42 19.71 -1.12
CA ALA A 294 15.19 20.58 -1.99
C ALA A 294 16.30 21.31 -1.19
N PRO A 295 17.48 21.60 -1.77
CA PRO A 295 18.61 22.21 -1.05
C PRO A 295 18.30 23.56 -0.37
N ASN A 296 17.32 24.31 -0.86
CA ASN A 296 16.91 25.60 -0.31
C ASN A 296 15.55 25.52 0.42
N SER A 297 15.11 24.31 0.78
CA SER A 297 13.86 24.11 1.49
C SER A 297 13.92 24.80 2.86
N PRO A 298 12.99 25.72 3.18
CA PRO A 298 12.93 26.33 4.51
C PRO A 298 12.29 25.39 5.55
N ARG A 299 12.02 24.14 5.19
CA ARG A 299 11.34 23.17 6.05
C ARG A 299 12.24 22.76 7.23
N PRO A 300 11.69 22.62 8.44
CA PRO A 300 12.46 22.18 9.61
C PRO A 300 12.75 20.67 9.61
N VAL A 301 12.43 19.97 8.53
CA VAL A 301 12.57 18.52 8.35
C VAL A 301 13.15 18.24 6.97
N ALA A 302 14.06 17.27 6.92
CA ALA A 302 14.60 16.72 5.69
C ALA A 302 14.09 15.29 5.47
N PHE A 303 14.06 14.88 4.21
CA PHE A 303 13.52 13.61 3.73
C PHE A 303 14.54 12.97 2.78
N ASP A 304 14.78 11.68 2.95
CA ASP A 304 15.45 10.80 1.99
C ASP A 304 14.41 9.82 1.45
N THR A 305 14.21 9.76 0.13
CA THR A 305 13.36 8.77 -0.52
C THR A 305 14.16 7.78 -1.36
N PHE A 306 13.82 6.51 -1.19
CA PHE A 306 14.35 5.38 -1.92
C PHE A 306 13.24 4.73 -2.75
N LEU A 307 13.50 4.51 -4.03
CA LEU A 307 12.70 3.66 -4.90
C LEU A 307 13.39 2.30 -4.99
N LEU A 308 12.65 1.26 -4.63
CA LEU A 308 13.15 -0.11 -4.55
C LEU A 308 12.54 -0.93 -5.66
N LEU A 309 13.39 -1.43 -6.54
CA LEU A 309 12.99 -2.19 -7.71
C LEU A 309 13.45 -3.63 -7.55
N TYR A 310 12.54 -4.58 -7.71
CA TYR A 310 12.84 -6.00 -7.66
C TYR A 310 12.33 -6.72 -8.90
N ASN A 311 13.24 -7.36 -9.62
CA ASN A 311 12.96 -8.23 -10.75
C ASN A 311 13.11 -9.70 -10.33
N PRO A 312 12.01 -10.43 -10.06
CA PRO A 312 12.05 -11.87 -9.80
C PRO A 312 12.19 -12.70 -11.09
N GLY A 313 12.07 -12.07 -12.26
CA GLY A 313 12.12 -12.71 -13.56
C GLY A 313 13.52 -13.19 -13.97
N ASN A 314 13.56 -14.02 -15.02
CA ASN A 314 14.80 -14.59 -15.56
C ASN A 314 15.38 -13.79 -16.73
N SER A 315 14.91 -12.56 -16.97
CA SER A 315 15.41 -11.63 -17.98
C SER A 315 15.61 -10.27 -17.36
N ASP A 316 16.60 -9.52 -17.84
CA ASP A 316 16.83 -8.14 -17.39
C ASP A 316 15.61 -7.27 -17.67
N ALA A 317 15.30 -6.38 -16.73
CA ALA A 317 14.24 -5.40 -16.83
C ALA A 317 14.85 -4.03 -17.14
N ALA A 318 14.61 -3.52 -18.34
CA ALA A 318 14.78 -2.10 -18.62
C ALA A 318 13.62 -1.33 -17.99
N VAL A 319 13.94 -0.44 -17.06
CA VAL A 319 13.00 0.35 -16.25
C VAL A 319 13.18 1.83 -16.57
N THR A 320 12.09 2.56 -16.80
CA THR A 320 12.06 4.02 -16.89
C THR A 320 11.23 4.58 -15.74
N VAL A 321 11.79 5.50 -14.97
CA VAL A 321 11.13 6.22 -13.89
C VAL A 321 10.82 7.63 -14.35
N HIS A 322 9.56 8.03 -14.29
CA HIS A 322 9.08 9.37 -14.60
C HIS A 322 8.70 10.10 -13.32
N TYR A 323 9.46 11.12 -12.96
CA TYR A 323 9.16 12.04 -11.87
C TYR A 323 8.28 13.18 -12.39
N ILE A 324 7.11 13.38 -11.79
CA ILE A 324 6.06 14.26 -12.31
C ILE A 324 5.67 15.30 -11.25
N SER A 325 5.91 16.57 -11.54
CA SER A 325 5.66 17.66 -10.59
C SER A 325 4.22 18.15 -10.57
N ALA A 326 3.91 19.01 -9.60
CA ALA A 326 2.62 19.69 -9.53
C ALA A 326 2.32 20.61 -10.72
N ALA A 327 3.37 21.11 -11.39
CA ALA A 327 3.25 21.93 -12.60
C ALA A 327 3.16 21.08 -13.89
N GLY A 328 3.17 19.74 -13.77
CA GLY A 328 3.15 18.82 -14.91
C GLY A 328 4.51 18.68 -15.63
N GLN A 329 5.58 19.20 -15.03
CA GLN A 329 6.94 18.96 -15.55
C GLN A 329 7.32 17.50 -15.27
N THR A 330 7.88 16.83 -16.28
CA THR A 330 8.29 15.43 -16.17
C THR A 330 9.79 15.28 -16.40
N VAL A 331 10.44 14.49 -15.54
CA VAL A 331 11.86 14.12 -15.64
C VAL A 331 11.95 12.61 -15.68
N SER A 332 12.61 12.06 -16.69
CA SER A 332 12.73 10.62 -16.87
C SER A 332 14.15 10.12 -16.58
N ARG A 333 14.26 8.94 -15.99
CA ARG A 333 15.51 8.23 -15.74
C ARG A 333 15.39 6.76 -16.08
N ALA A 334 16.48 6.17 -16.56
CA ALA A 334 16.51 4.79 -17.00
C ALA A 334 17.41 3.95 -16.08
N HIS A 335 16.95 2.75 -15.75
CA HIS A 335 17.69 1.77 -14.96
C HIS A 335 17.59 0.40 -15.62
N ILE A 336 18.58 -0.46 -15.33
CA ILE A 336 18.50 -1.89 -15.62
C ILE A 336 18.44 -2.63 -14.29
N VAL A 337 17.38 -3.41 -14.10
CA VAL A 337 17.28 -4.35 -12.98
C VAL A 337 17.51 -5.75 -13.53
N GLY A 338 18.70 -6.31 -13.28
CA GLY A 338 19.08 -7.60 -13.83
C GLY A 338 18.10 -8.73 -13.48
N SER A 339 18.17 -9.85 -14.20
CA SER A 339 17.37 -11.04 -13.89
C SER A 339 17.64 -11.53 -12.47
N ARG A 340 16.59 -11.78 -11.67
CA ARG A 340 16.71 -12.15 -10.25
C ARG A 340 17.62 -11.18 -9.51
N ARG A 341 17.36 -9.89 -9.65
CA ARG A 341 18.09 -8.81 -8.96
C ARG A 341 17.15 -7.77 -8.39
N ARG A 342 17.68 -7.04 -7.41
CA ARG A 342 17.10 -5.81 -6.91
C ARG A 342 18.03 -4.63 -7.14
N VAL A 343 17.44 -3.43 -7.16
CA VAL A 343 18.16 -2.14 -7.21
C VAL A 343 17.49 -1.17 -6.23
N THR A 344 18.29 -0.48 -5.41
CA THR A 344 17.87 0.73 -4.69
C THR A 344 18.22 1.94 -5.54
N VAL A 345 17.24 2.81 -5.82
CA VAL A 345 17.48 4.14 -6.37
C VAL A 345 17.29 5.13 -5.23
N TRP A 346 18.36 5.85 -4.86
CA TRP A 346 18.26 6.99 -3.95
C TRP A 346 17.79 8.20 -4.75
N VAL A 347 16.50 8.50 -4.65
CA VAL A 347 15.81 9.49 -5.51
C VAL A 347 16.45 10.87 -5.35
N ASP A 348 16.79 11.25 -4.12
CA ASP A 348 17.43 12.52 -3.79
C ASP A 348 18.78 12.70 -4.50
N ARG A 349 19.51 11.60 -4.74
CA ARG A 349 20.87 11.63 -5.28
C ARG A 349 20.98 11.23 -6.74
N GLU A 350 19.86 11.16 -7.46
CA GLU A 350 19.84 10.65 -8.84
C GLU A 350 20.39 11.62 -9.91
N GLY A 351 21.40 12.41 -9.53
CA GLY A 351 22.08 13.40 -10.34
C GLY A 351 21.36 14.75 -10.39
N ALA A 352 22.08 15.75 -10.92
CA ALA A 352 21.89 17.21 -10.83
C ALA A 352 20.53 17.82 -11.26
N PHE A 353 19.46 17.05 -11.40
CA PHE A 353 18.13 17.56 -11.72
C PHE A 353 17.13 17.44 -10.58
N VAL A 354 17.06 16.32 -9.82
CA VAL A 354 16.25 16.29 -8.59
C VAL A 354 16.85 17.25 -7.56
N ASP A 355 18.19 17.31 -7.51
CA ASP A 355 18.97 18.27 -6.71
C ASP A 355 18.79 19.75 -7.11
N THR A 356 18.42 20.06 -8.36
CA THR A 356 18.27 21.46 -8.84
C THR A 356 16.83 21.88 -9.09
N THR A 357 15.90 20.93 -9.19
CA THR A 357 14.46 21.24 -9.16
C THR A 357 14.03 21.53 -7.73
N PRO A 358 13.27 22.61 -7.48
CA PRO A 358 12.82 22.97 -6.13
C PRO A 358 11.64 22.10 -5.65
N TRP A 359 11.46 20.89 -6.17
CA TRP A 359 10.30 20.05 -5.84
C TRP A 359 10.57 19.30 -4.55
N ASN A 360 9.76 19.58 -3.53
CA ASN A 360 9.75 18.78 -2.30
C ASN A 360 8.72 17.63 -2.39
N GLN A 361 7.71 17.76 -3.26
CA GLN A 361 6.65 16.77 -3.42
C GLN A 361 6.31 16.60 -4.90
N PHE A 362 6.18 15.35 -5.35
CA PHE A 362 5.91 14.98 -6.74
C PHE A 362 5.37 13.54 -6.81
N GLY A 363 4.98 13.09 -8.01
CA GLY A 363 4.56 11.72 -8.28
C GLY A 363 5.63 10.95 -9.03
N MET A 364 5.53 9.62 -9.02
CA MET A 364 6.35 8.73 -9.84
C MET A 364 5.49 7.78 -10.67
N LEU A 365 5.85 7.63 -11.94
CA LEU A 365 5.42 6.51 -12.79
C LEU A 365 6.65 5.68 -13.15
N VAL A 366 6.66 4.41 -12.76
CA VAL A 366 7.70 3.44 -13.09
C VAL A 366 7.17 2.52 -14.19
N GLU A 367 7.83 2.51 -15.34
CA GLU A 367 7.53 1.62 -16.46
C GLU A 367 8.67 0.61 -16.64
N SER A 368 8.35 -0.65 -16.89
CA SER A 368 9.32 -1.73 -17.04
C SER A 368 9.00 -2.59 -18.26
N SER A 369 10.04 -3.03 -18.97
CA SER A 369 9.94 -3.95 -20.11
C SER A 369 9.46 -5.36 -19.74
N VAL A 370 9.58 -5.75 -18.46
CA VAL A 370 9.04 -7.00 -17.90
C VAL A 370 8.40 -6.74 -16.54
N PRO A 371 7.45 -7.58 -16.07
CA PRO A 371 6.85 -7.40 -14.76
C PRO A 371 7.87 -7.46 -13.62
N ILE A 372 7.87 -6.42 -12.78
CA ILE A 372 8.71 -6.27 -11.59
C ILE A 372 7.85 -5.91 -10.37
N VAL A 373 8.47 -5.71 -9.22
CA VAL A 373 7.91 -5.04 -8.05
C VAL A 373 8.60 -3.70 -7.86
N ALA A 374 7.82 -2.68 -7.50
CA ALA A 374 8.34 -1.39 -7.06
C ALA A 374 7.75 -1.02 -5.69
N GLU A 375 8.61 -0.69 -4.73
CA GLU A 375 8.25 -0.09 -3.44
C GLU A 375 8.93 1.27 -3.29
N ARG A 376 8.35 2.14 -2.47
CA ARG A 376 8.96 3.39 -2.03
C ARG A 376 9.13 3.33 -0.53
N ALA A 377 10.31 3.68 -0.04
CA ALA A 377 10.55 4.00 1.36
C ALA A 377 11.02 5.45 1.46
N THR A 378 10.49 6.19 2.42
CA THR A 378 10.92 7.56 2.74
C THR A 378 11.26 7.61 4.21
N TYR A 379 12.44 8.15 4.52
CA TYR A 379 12.92 8.36 5.89
C TYR A 379 13.09 9.85 6.11
N PHE A 380 12.86 10.33 7.33
CA PHE A 380 12.86 11.75 7.60
C PHE A 380 13.33 12.09 9.00
N GLY A 381 13.78 13.33 9.17
CA GLY A 381 14.32 13.81 10.43
C GLY A 381 14.81 15.24 10.38
N PRO A 382 15.37 15.75 11.49
CA PRO A 382 16.00 17.07 11.50
C PRO A 382 17.14 17.11 10.49
N PRO A 383 17.32 18.23 9.76
CA PRO A 383 18.41 18.36 8.81
C PRO A 383 19.78 18.39 9.50
N VAL A 384 20.80 17.87 8.82
CA VAL A 384 22.20 17.99 9.25
C VAL A 384 22.67 19.43 9.13
N ALA A 385 23.41 19.92 10.15
CA ALA A 385 24.00 21.27 10.12
C ALA A 385 24.91 21.44 8.89
N GLY A 386 24.62 22.43 8.05
CA GLY A 386 25.35 22.67 6.80
C GLY A 386 24.91 21.80 5.61
N ALA A 387 23.94 20.91 5.78
CA ALA A 387 23.33 20.10 4.72
C ALA A 387 21.79 20.03 4.90
N PRO A 388 21.06 21.12 4.61
CA PRO A 388 19.63 21.26 4.91
C PRO A 388 18.71 20.29 4.18
N SER A 389 19.17 19.64 3.11
CA SER A 389 18.44 18.60 2.38
C SER A 389 18.68 17.19 2.92
N THR A 390 19.61 17.01 3.86
CA THR A 390 19.99 15.68 4.36
C THR A 390 19.48 15.49 5.78
N PRO A 391 18.58 14.52 6.04
CA PRO A 391 18.18 14.20 7.40
C PRO A 391 19.34 13.59 8.18
N ALA A 392 19.41 13.90 9.48
CA ALA A 392 20.39 13.29 10.37
C ALA A 392 20.12 11.78 10.53
N PHE A 393 21.20 10.99 10.56
CA PHE A 393 21.17 9.56 10.85
C PHE A 393 21.52 9.31 12.33
N PRO A 394 20.87 8.36 13.04
CA PRO A 394 19.75 7.54 12.58
C PRO A 394 18.50 8.39 12.29
N TRP A 395 17.74 8.01 11.26
CA TRP A 395 16.49 8.68 10.95
C TRP A 395 15.52 8.51 12.14
N PRO A 396 14.88 9.58 12.65
CA PRO A 396 13.83 9.45 13.66
C PRO A 396 12.71 8.50 13.25
N ASP A 397 12.22 8.59 12.00
CA ASP A 397 11.21 7.67 11.52
C ASP A 397 11.20 7.56 9.99
N GLY A 398 10.33 6.71 9.45
CA GLY A 398 10.12 6.55 8.03
C GLY A 398 8.77 5.92 7.71
N HIS A 399 8.46 5.81 6.43
CA HIS A 399 7.28 5.11 5.96
C HIS A 399 7.54 4.44 4.62
N ALA A 400 6.88 3.32 4.35
CA ALA A 400 7.03 2.59 3.11
C ALA A 400 5.69 2.18 2.52
N THR A 401 5.65 1.97 1.21
CA THR A 401 4.50 1.40 0.53
C THR A 401 4.91 0.80 -0.81
N ALA A 402 4.21 -0.25 -1.24
CA ALA A 402 4.29 -0.69 -2.63
C ALA A 402 3.63 0.35 -3.54
N GLY A 403 4.09 0.44 -4.79
CA GLY A 403 3.38 1.27 -5.77
C GLY A 403 1.99 0.70 -6.05
N LEU A 404 1.11 1.51 -6.62
CA LEU A 404 -0.12 1.00 -7.20
C LEU A 404 0.20 0.34 -8.55
N PRO A 405 -0.22 -0.92 -8.81
CA PRO A 405 0.02 -1.58 -10.11
C PRO A 405 -0.94 -1.08 -11.21
N SER A 406 -1.97 -0.32 -10.83
CA SER A 406 -2.96 0.28 -11.73
C SER A 406 -3.64 1.48 -11.07
N MET A 407 -4.09 2.43 -11.90
CA MET A 407 -4.91 3.56 -11.45
C MET A 407 -6.40 3.19 -11.33
N SER A 408 -7.16 3.94 -10.54
CA SER A 408 -8.62 3.81 -10.37
C SER A 408 -9.28 5.18 -10.34
N SER A 409 -10.59 5.23 -10.63
CA SER A 409 -11.38 6.46 -10.54
C SER A 409 -11.95 6.72 -9.13
N VAL A 410 -11.92 5.71 -8.27
CA VAL A 410 -12.37 5.81 -6.86
C VAL A 410 -11.42 5.05 -5.96
N TRP A 411 -11.03 5.70 -4.87
CA TRP A 411 -10.14 5.16 -3.85
C TRP A 411 -10.73 5.39 -2.47
N ALA A 412 -10.38 4.53 -1.53
CA ALA A 412 -10.72 4.72 -0.13
C ALA A 412 -9.54 4.39 0.79
N PHE A 413 -9.52 5.06 1.93
CA PHE A 413 -8.55 4.92 3.01
C PHE A 413 -9.31 4.80 4.33
N ALA A 414 -8.92 3.84 5.16
CA ALA A 414 -9.54 3.66 6.48
C ALA A 414 -8.95 4.60 7.54
N GLU A 415 -7.69 4.96 7.36
CA GLU A 415 -6.88 5.70 8.31
C GLU A 415 -6.54 7.10 7.78
N GLY A 416 -6.50 8.04 8.72
CA GLY A 416 -6.08 9.41 8.56
C GLY A 416 -6.26 10.12 9.91
N GLU A 417 -5.26 10.87 10.32
CA GLU A 417 -5.29 11.72 11.52
C GLU A 417 -4.95 13.17 11.15
N GLU A 418 -5.71 14.11 11.70
CA GLU A 418 -5.46 15.55 11.58
C GLU A 418 -5.64 16.20 12.96
N GLY A 419 -4.65 16.96 13.40
CA GLY A 419 -4.73 17.60 14.71
C GLY A 419 -3.63 18.61 14.99
N VAL A 420 -3.96 19.54 15.88
CA VAL A 420 -3.03 20.56 16.40
C VAL A 420 -3.15 20.57 17.92
N TYR A 421 -2.05 20.32 18.62
CA TYR A 421 -1.96 20.53 20.06
C TYR A 421 -1.10 21.75 20.36
N LEU A 422 -1.71 22.81 20.90
CA LEU A 422 -1.00 24.01 21.37
C LEU A 422 -0.95 23.97 22.90
N SER A 423 0.24 23.77 23.48
CA SER A 423 0.46 24.05 24.90
C SER A 423 0.51 25.57 25.13
N LEU A 424 -0.41 26.11 25.94
CA LEU A 424 -0.42 27.54 26.31
C LEU A 424 0.39 27.83 27.59
N THR A 425 1.06 26.82 28.17
CA THR A 425 1.65 26.92 29.52
C THR A 425 3.17 27.06 29.57
N GLU A 426 3.89 27.02 28.44
CA GLU A 426 5.35 27.17 28.42
C GLU A 426 5.85 28.17 27.37
N ALA A 427 7.03 28.76 27.63
CA ALA A 427 7.69 29.78 26.80
C ALA A 427 8.17 29.28 25.42
N ILE A 428 7.86 28.02 25.07
CA ILE A 428 8.09 27.42 23.76
C ILE A 428 6.75 26.79 23.32
N PRO A 429 6.09 27.31 22.27
CA PRO A 429 4.92 26.65 21.72
C PRO A 429 5.33 25.34 21.05
N THR A 430 5.21 24.23 21.75
CA THR A 430 5.28 22.90 21.14
C THR A 430 3.95 22.63 20.46
N THR A 431 3.96 22.61 19.13
CA THR A 431 2.79 22.26 18.34
C THR A 431 2.93 20.79 17.95
N VAL A 432 2.27 19.87 18.65
CA VAL A 432 2.16 18.50 18.14
C VAL A 432 1.16 18.53 17.01
N LEU A 433 1.67 18.28 15.81
CA LEU A 433 0.94 18.34 14.58
C LEU A 433 0.76 16.93 14.04
N GLU A 434 -0.48 16.52 13.85
CA GLU A 434 -0.80 15.38 13.01
C GLU A 434 -1.34 15.87 11.70
N HIS A 435 -0.71 15.42 10.64
CA HIS A 435 -1.04 15.87 9.30
C HIS A 435 -1.10 14.70 8.35
N THR A 436 -2.31 14.41 7.92
CA THR A 436 -2.57 13.46 6.84
C THR A 436 -2.72 14.23 5.54
N TYR A 437 -2.05 13.80 4.49
CA TYR A 437 -2.25 14.36 3.15
C TYR A 437 -2.26 13.24 2.09
N PHE A 438 -2.90 13.53 0.96
CA PHE A 438 -3.05 12.60 -0.15
C PHE A 438 -2.26 13.10 -1.36
N GLY A 439 -1.27 12.34 -1.79
CA GLY A 439 -0.61 12.62 -3.08
C GLY A 439 -1.41 11.99 -4.20
N VAL A 440 -1.87 12.80 -5.15
CA VAL A 440 -2.67 12.37 -6.30
C VAL A 440 -1.85 12.55 -7.57
N LEU A 441 -1.58 11.45 -8.27
CA LEU A 441 -0.96 11.48 -9.59
C LEU A 441 -2.02 11.33 -10.69
N ASN A 442 -2.19 12.38 -11.49
CA ASN A 442 -2.97 12.35 -12.71
C ASN A 442 -2.05 12.08 -13.91
N ALA A 443 -1.92 10.82 -14.32
CA ALA A 443 -1.14 10.47 -15.52
C ALA A 443 -1.91 10.69 -16.84
N THR A 444 -3.17 11.14 -16.78
CA THR A 444 -4.02 11.32 -17.97
C THR A 444 -3.78 12.69 -18.62
N PRO A 445 -4.07 12.85 -19.92
CA PRO A 445 -3.94 14.13 -20.62
C PRO A 445 -5.08 15.12 -20.32
N SER A 446 -6.01 14.79 -19.43
CA SER A 446 -7.18 15.60 -19.09
C SER A 446 -7.10 16.11 -17.66
N THR A 447 -7.68 17.28 -17.40
CA THR A 447 -7.84 17.79 -16.02
C THR A 447 -8.69 16.81 -15.21
N LEU A 448 -8.28 16.57 -13.97
CA LEU A 448 -8.98 15.73 -13.01
C LEU A 448 -9.61 16.63 -11.93
N ALA A 449 -10.86 16.36 -11.57
CA ALA A 449 -11.46 16.90 -10.35
C ALA A 449 -11.64 15.75 -9.37
N VAL A 450 -10.94 15.83 -8.23
CA VAL A 450 -11.02 14.84 -7.17
C VAL A 450 -11.91 15.38 -6.06
N ARG A 451 -13.09 14.78 -5.87
CA ARG A 451 -13.87 14.98 -4.65
C ARG A 451 -13.28 14.10 -3.57
N VAL A 452 -12.98 14.67 -2.41
CA VAL A 452 -12.58 13.92 -1.21
C VAL A 452 -13.71 14.01 -0.21
N ASP A 453 -14.32 12.87 0.12
CA ASP A 453 -15.30 12.74 1.19
C ASP A 453 -14.57 12.24 2.45
N TYR A 454 -14.39 13.12 3.42
CA TYR A 454 -13.84 12.82 4.73
C TYR A 454 -14.94 12.28 5.63
N LEU A 455 -14.65 11.18 6.33
CA LEU A 455 -15.54 10.49 7.26
C LEU A 455 -14.94 10.55 8.68
N PRO A 456 -15.05 11.67 9.41
CA PRO A 456 -14.52 11.77 10.76
C PRO A 456 -15.26 10.86 11.74
N GLU A 457 -14.56 10.35 12.76
CA GLU A 457 -15.22 9.54 13.81
C GLU A 457 -16.26 10.31 14.62
N ARG A 458 -15.99 11.60 14.86
CA ARG A 458 -16.75 12.42 15.82
C ARG A 458 -17.53 13.56 15.19
N TYR A 459 -17.41 13.74 13.88
CA TYR A 459 -17.99 14.86 13.15
C TYR A 459 -18.75 14.38 11.91
N PRO A 460 -19.69 15.19 11.39
CA PRO A 460 -20.33 14.90 10.11
C PRO A 460 -19.32 14.76 8.98
N LEU A 461 -19.75 14.08 7.91
CA LEU A 461 -19.00 14.01 6.65
C LEU A 461 -18.72 15.43 6.13
N ILE A 462 -17.46 15.65 5.71
CA ILE A 462 -17.00 16.89 5.09
C ILE A 462 -16.47 16.53 3.71
N SER A 463 -16.76 17.35 2.69
CA SER A 463 -16.25 17.12 1.35
C SER A 463 -15.45 18.32 0.85
N SER A 464 -14.41 18.06 0.07
CA SER A 464 -13.71 19.08 -0.72
C SER A 464 -13.52 18.62 -2.16
N ILE A 465 -13.22 19.55 -3.06
CA ILE A 465 -12.85 19.27 -4.44
C ILE A 465 -11.48 19.86 -4.71
N GLN A 466 -10.59 19.06 -5.29
CA GLN A 466 -9.29 19.51 -5.76
C GLN A 466 -9.17 19.30 -7.28
N CYS A 467 -8.74 20.34 -7.98
CA CYS A 467 -8.34 20.22 -9.38
C CYS A 467 -6.89 19.74 -9.48
N VAL A 468 -6.65 18.73 -10.31
CA VAL A 468 -5.32 18.22 -10.64
C VAL A 468 -5.13 18.36 -12.14
N GLY A 469 -4.08 19.06 -12.54
CA GLY A 469 -3.77 19.31 -13.95
C GLY A 469 -3.51 18.02 -14.74
N PRO A 470 -3.58 18.08 -16.08
CA PRO A 470 -3.22 16.95 -16.94
C PRO A 470 -1.74 16.61 -16.76
N ARG A 471 -1.41 15.31 -16.66
CA ARG A 471 -0.03 14.81 -16.48
C ARG A 471 0.72 15.51 -15.35
N SER A 472 0.04 15.75 -14.23
CA SER A 472 0.60 16.41 -13.07
C SER A 472 0.31 15.64 -11.79
N GLN A 473 0.97 16.06 -10.72
CA GLN A 473 0.68 15.61 -9.36
C GLN A 473 -0.02 16.71 -8.56
N ALA A 474 -0.70 16.38 -7.48
CA ALA A 474 -1.12 17.34 -6.47
C ALA A 474 -1.12 16.70 -5.09
N THR A 475 -0.74 17.47 -4.07
CA THR A 475 -0.92 17.09 -2.66
C THR A 475 -2.21 17.71 -2.13
N ILE A 476 -3.16 16.89 -1.72
CA ILE A 476 -4.43 17.30 -1.11
C ILE A 476 -4.27 17.26 0.40
N ASN A 477 -4.48 18.39 1.06
CA ASN A 477 -4.37 18.51 2.51
C ASN A 477 -5.75 18.87 3.12
N PRO A 478 -6.22 18.13 4.15
CA PRO A 478 -7.43 18.47 4.90
C PRO A 478 -7.26 19.64 5.88
N GLN A 479 -6.04 20.16 6.08
CA GLN A 479 -5.77 21.33 6.92
C GLN A 479 -6.73 22.48 6.60
N GLY A 480 -7.38 23.01 7.64
CA GLY A 480 -8.36 24.09 7.54
C GLY A 480 -9.80 23.65 7.24
N LEU A 481 -10.05 22.39 6.87
CA LEU A 481 -11.42 21.86 6.73
C LEU A 481 -12.05 21.54 8.08
N PHE A 482 -11.25 21.04 9.00
CA PHE A 482 -11.71 20.56 10.30
C PHE A 482 -11.70 21.62 11.40
N PHE A 483 -10.79 22.59 11.31
CA PHE A 483 -10.56 23.59 12.34
C PHE A 483 -10.73 24.98 11.73
N SER A 484 -11.88 25.61 11.98
CA SER A 484 -12.21 26.91 11.38
C SER A 484 -11.74 28.11 12.20
N ASN A 485 -11.28 27.94 13.46
CA ASN A 485 -10.64 28.94 14.32
C ASN A 485 -10.08 28.29 15.61
N ALA A 486 -8.85 28.61 16.00
CA ALA A 486 -8.22 28.54 17.35
C ALA A 486 -8.55 27.39 18.34
N TYR A 487 -8.94 26.19 17.89
CA TYR A 487 -9.14 25.04 18.79
C TYR A 487 -8.04 23.99 18.65
N THR A 488 -7.54 23.55 19.80
CA THR A 488 -6.83 22.29 19.96
C THR A 488 -7.79 21.14 19.71
N GLY A 489 -7.39 20.17 18.91
CA GLY A 489 -8.26 19.06 18.55
C GLY A 489 -7.54 18.01 17.74
N PHE A 490 -8.04 16.79 17.84
CA PHE A 490 -7.51 15.60 17.20
C PHE A 490 -8.66 14.90 16.51
N ILE A 491 -8.55 14.71 15.20
CA ILE A 491 -9.58 14.08 14.39
C ILE A 491 -8.97 12.92 13.66
N ARG A 492 -9.57 11.75 13.87
CA ARG A 492 -9.36 10.62 12.99
C ARG A 492 -10.47 10.53 11.98
N PHE A 493 -10.13 10.22 10.74
CA PHE A 493 -11.07 10.15 9.64
C PHE A 493 -10.68 9.05 8.66
N ALA A 494 -11.68 8.58 7.92
CA ALA A 494 -11.47 7.81 6.70
C ALA A 494 -11.71 8.75 5.52
N ALA A 495 -11.22 8.40 4.35
CA ALA A 495 -11.40 9.22 3.15
C ALA A 495 -11.85 8.38 1.97
N VAL A 496 -12.76 8.92 1.16
CA VAL A 496 -13.11 8.40 -0.17
C VAL A 496 -12.77 9.47 -1.19
N LEU A 497 -11.86 9.16 -2.12
CA LEU A 497 -11.45 10.06 -3.19
C LEU A 497 -12.05 9.57 -4.51
N GLN A 498 -12.78 10.45 -5.20
CA GLN A 498 -13.49 10.11 -6.43
C GLN A 498 -13.23 11.14 -7.53
N SER A 499 -12.94 10.63 -8.73
CA SER A 499 -12.94 11.43 -9.95
C SER A 499 -14.37 11.82 -10.35
N VAL A 500 -14.67 13.11 -10.34
CA VAL A 500 -15.99 13.68 -10.60
C VAL A 500 -15.95 14.74 -11.70
N THR A 501 -17.11 15.15 -12.19
CA THR A 501 -17.26 16.43 -12.89
C THR A 501 -17.51 17.51 -11.84
N SER A 502 -16.81 18.64 -11.93
CA SER A 502 -17.03 19.79 -11.05
C SER A 502 -16.93 21.11 -11.82
N PRO A 503 -17.84 22.09 -11.58
CA PRO A 503 -17.70 23.43 -12.14
C PRO A 503 -16.45 24.16 -11.62
N GLU A 504 -15.92 23.76 -10.45
CA GLU A 504 -14.69 24.31 -9.86
C GLU A 504 -13.43 23.93 -10.65
N CYS A 505 -13.52 22.86 -11.45
CA CYS A 505 -12.42 22.35 -12.28
C CYS A 505 -12.84 22.29 -13.76
N PRO A 506 -12.81 23.43 -14.49
CA PRO A 506 -13.22 23.46 -15.89
C PRO A 506 -12.47 22.43 -16.74
N GLY A 507 -13.23 21.65 -17.52
CA GLY A 507 -12.69 20.60 -18.39
C GLY A 507 -12.46 19.25 -17.70
N ALA A 508 -12.74 19.12 -16.40
CA ALA A 508 -12.67 17.83 -15.72
C ALA A 508 -13.80 16.88 -16.15
N VAL A 509 -13.46 15.62 -16.39
CA VAL A 509 -14.39 14.55 -16.74
C VAL A 509 -14.46 13.55 -15.58
N ALA A 510 -15.68 13.13 -15.20
CA ALA A 510 -15.86 12.12 -14.17
C ALA A 510 -15.31 10.75 -14.63
N GLY A 511 -14.87 9.95 -13.66
CA GLY A 511 -14.41 8.59 -13.94
C GLY A 511 -13.01 8.50 -14.53
N LEU A 512 -12.26 9.61 -14.60
CA LEU A 512 -10.84 9.56 -14.97
C LEU A 512 -10.03 8.81 -13.91
N PRO A 513 -9.17 7.86 -14.31
CA PRO A 513 -8.34 7.11 -13.38
C PRO A 513 -7.16 7.96 -12.89
N PHE A 514 -6.79 7.77 -11.63
CA PHE A 514 -5.62 8.38 -11.00
C PHE A 514 -4.98 7.40 -10.00
N ALA A 515 -3.74 7.67 -9.60
CA ALA A 515 -3.08 6.99 -8.50
C ALA A 515 -3.08 7.88 -7.26
N VAL A 516 -3.19 7.27 -6.08
CA VAL A 516 -3.20 7.99 -4.81
C VAL A 516 -2.54 7.23 -3.70
N ASP A 517 -1.71 7.95 -2.95
CA ASP A 517 -1.11 7.50 -1.70
C ASP A 517 -1.52 8.45 -0.57
N ARG A 518 -1.65 7.94 0.64
CA ARG A 518 -1.80 8.71 1.87
C ARG A 518 -0.48 8.69 2.63
N VAL A 519 -0.09 9.83 3.18
CA VAL A 519 0.95 9.93 4.21
C VAL A 519 0.37 10.66 5.41
N THR A 520 0.72 10.19 6.59
CA THR A 520 0.41 10.82 7.87
C THR A 520 1.70 11.05 8.61
N LEU A 521 1.96 12.28 9.02
CA LEU A 521 3.13 12.67 9.80
C LEU A 521 2.69 13.19 11.17
N ARG A 522 3.44 12.87 12.22
CA ARG A 522 3.23 13.35 13.59
C ARG A 522 4.46 14.10 14.11
N GLY A 523 4.23 15.25 14.73
CA GLY A 523 5.25 16.09 15.37
C GLY A 523 5.62 17.34 14.55
N TYR A 524 6.25 18.32 15.21
CA TYR A 524 6.82 19.50 14.55
C TYR A 524 8.21 19.84 15.12
N PRO A 525 9.31 19.53 14.40
CA PRO A 525 9.35 18.82 13.11
C PRO A 525 8.80 17.39 13.21
N PRO A 526 8.32 16.79 12.10
CA PRO A 526 7.88 15.39 12.08
C PRO A 526 8.93 14.45 12.64
N SER A 527 8.49 13.59 13.55
CA SER A 527 9.34 12.60 14.23
C SER A 527 8.71 11.21 14.23
N ALA A 528 7.50 11.07 13.69
CA ALA A 528 6.86 9.79 13.40
C ALA A 528 5.95 9.91 12.18
N GLY A 529 5.67 8.80 11.51
CA GLY A 529 4.78 8.85 10.35
C GLY A 529 4.60 7.52 9.65
N HIS A 530 3.57 7.44 8.82
CA HIS A 530 3.25 6.23 8.09
C HIS A 530 2.51 6.52 6.78
N ALA A 531 2.51 5.57 5.86
CA ALA A 531 1.95 5.74 4.54
C ALA A 531 1.16 4.50 4.10
N GLY A 532 0.27 4.70 3.12
CA GLY A 532 -0.50 3.61 2.54
C GLY A 532 -1.01 3.99 1.15
N THR A 533 -1.17 3.01 0.28
CA THR A 533 -1.84 3.19 -1.01
C THR A 533 -3.35 3.12 -0.87
N GLY A 534 -4.08 3.78 -1.75
CA GLY A 534 -5.54 3.70 -1.76
C GLY A 534 -6.05 2.30 -2.06
N VAL A 535 -7.20 1.95 -1.48
CA VAL A 535 -7.99 0.78 -1.87
C VAL A 535 -8.95 1.14 -2.99
N ALA A 536 -8.82 0.50 -4.14
CA ALA A 536 -9.64 0.81 -5.31
C ALA A 536 -11.11 0.43 -5.06
N LEU A 537 -11.98 1.42 -4.97
CA LEU A 537 -13.41 1.18 -4.95
C LEU A 537 -13.94 1.09 -6.39
N PRO A 538 -14.92 0.21 -6.63
CA PRO A 538 -15.65 0.21 -7.90
C PRO A 538 -16.35 1.58 -8.07
N PRO A 539 -16.44 2.10 -9.30
CA PRO A 539 -17.21 3.31 -9.55
C PRO A 539 -18.67 3.10 -9.10
N ALA A 540 -19.32 4.15 -8.58
CA ALA A 540 -20.75 4.07 -8.22
C ALA A 540 -21.58 3.58 -9.43
N SER A 541 -22.62 2.77 -9.18
CA SER A 541 -23.50 2.28 -10.25
C SER A 541 -24.04 3.46 -11.07
N GLY A 542 -23.75 3.48 -12.38
CA GLY A 542 -24.24 4.51 -13.31
C GLY A 542 -23.16 5.44 -13.88
N VAL A 543 -21.90 5.36 -13.42
CA VAL A 543 -20.78 6.08 -14.06
C VAL A 543 -20.22 5.20 -15.19
N PRO A 544 -20.27 5.63 -16.46
CA PRO A 544 -19.65 4.91 -17.56
C PRO A 544 -18.14 4.80 -17.32
N VAL A 545 -17.58 3.60 -17.45
CA VAL A 545 -16.12 3.43 -17.57
C VAL A 545 -15.74 3.95 -18.96
N PRO A 546 -14.88 4.97 -19.08
CA PRO A 546 -14.35 5.37 -20.38
C PRO A 546 -13.62 4.16 -20.99
N ARG A 547 -13.96 3.80 -22.23
CA ARG A 547 -13.26 2.74 -22.96
C ARG A 547 -11.86 3.14 -23.36
#